data_AF-A0AAJ3PPR4-F1
#
_entry.id   AF-A0AAJ3PPR4-F1
#
_cell.length_a   1.000
_cell.length_b   1.000
_cell.length_c   1.000
_cell.angle_alpha   90.00
_cell.angle_beta   90.00
_cell.angle_gamma   90.00
#
_symmetry.space_group_name_H-M   'P 1'
#
loop_
_entity.id
_entity.type
_entity.pdbx_description
1 polymer ?
#
loop_
_entity_poly.entity_id
_entity_poly.type
_entity_poly.pdbx_seq_one_letter_code
_entity_poly.pdbx_strand_id
1 'polypeptide(L)'
;MSAPHHPAAEPPARPIRWVGTQGFLVECASLEDVMAVHAHLTAHPERGQRQVMAAAATVLVTFTSQAAAEHAAPRVSTLTPDAGEVTGGRIVEIPVVYDGEDLAEVGRLTGLGVDGVIRAHSEADWFAAFGGFAPGFMYCASEAAPFEAPRRSSPRTAVPAGAVAVAGAFSAVYPRTSPGGWQLLGHTTAALWDLGREQPALLQPGDRVRYVPVRPTASVTSGTDAAVDATPPADAAAGLPSVAGRRGVTVVDPGLLTLVQDLGRPGLGDLGVVASGAADRDAARQANRLVGNRSREAVLETVLGGLTLAAHGHQVMALAGAEAGGTITAADGAARRVPARSPFVVLDGQTLTVDEPVGGLRVYVGLRGGIDVPPVLGSRSTDTLSGLGPAPLTAGDRLA
;
A
#
# COMPACT_ATOMS: atom_id res chain seq x y z
N MET A 1 -26.67 52.39 -20.93
CA MET A 1 -27.41 51.32 -20.23
C MET A 1 -26.49 50.11 -20.18
N SER A 2 -25.75 49.94 -19.09
CA SER A 2 -24.88 48.77 -18.89
C SER A 2 -25.76 47.60 -18.44
N ALA A 3 -25.66 46.47 -19.14
CA ALA A 3 -26.36 45.25 -18.77
C ALA A 3 -25.89 44.78 -17.38
N PRO A 4 -26.80 44.31 -16.50
CA PRO A 4 -26.42 43.79 -15.21
C PRO A 4 -25.60 42.50 -15.39
N HIS A 5 -24.38 42.50 -14.86
CA HIS A 5 -23.57 41.29 -14.70
C HIS A 5 -24.31 40.36 -13.74
N HIS A 6 -24.92 39.30 -14.26
CA HIS A 6 -25.43 38.21 -13.42
C HIS A 6 -24.21 37.49 -12.83
N PRO A 7 -24.08 37.39 -11.49
CA PRO A 7 -23.08 36.51 -10.91
C PRO A 7 -23.37 35.08 -11.40
N ALA A 8 -22.35 34.40 -11.93
CA ALA A 8 -22.44 32.98 -12.22
C ALA A 8 -22.87 32.27 -10.93
N ALA A 9 -23.90 31.44 -11.00
CA ALA A 9 -24.37 30.68 -9.85
C ALA A 9 -23.20 29.83 -9.31
N GLU A 10 -22.94 29.91 -8.00
CA GLU A 10 -21.97 29.03 -7.35
C GLU A 10 -22.36 27.57 -7.67
N PRO A 11 -21.42 26.74 -8.17
CA PRO A 11 -21.72 25.35 -8.43
C PRO A 11 -22.17 24.67 -7.13
N PRO A 12 -23.15 23.76 -7.20
CA PRO A 12 -23.67 23.10 -6.02
C PRO A 12 -22.56 22.34 -5.29
N ALA A 13 -22.59 22.36 -3.95
CA ALA A 13 -21.64 21.64 -3.14
C ALA A 13 -21.63 20.14 -3.49
N ARG A 14 -20.43 19.56 -3.63
CA ARG A 14 -20.24 18.12 -3.86
C ARG A 14 -20.73 17.33 -2.64
N PRO A 15 -21.46 16.22 -2.85
CA PRO A 15 -21.84 15.33 -1.76
C PRO A 15 -20.60 14.76 -1.05
N ILE A 16 -20.66 14.72 0.28
CA ILE A 16 -19.63 14.11 1.12
C ILE A 16 -20.23 12.92 1.88
N ARG A 17 -19.53 11.78 1.89
CA ARG A 17 -19.84 10.62 2.73
C ARG A 17 -18.73 10.34 3.72
N TRP A 18 -19.05 10.34 5.00
CA TRP A 18 -18.07 10.04 6.05
C TRP A 18 -17.58 8.59 6.01
N VAL A 19 -16.27 8.40 6.15
CA VAL A 19 -15.60 7.10 6.25
C VAL A 19 -14.90 7.03 7.60
N GLY A 20 -15.60 6.49 8.58
CA GLY A 20 -15.20 6.59 9.99
C GLY A 20 -15.25 8.04 10.48
N THR A 21 -14.41 8.37 11.45
CA THR A 21 -14.38 9.71 12.08
C THR A 21 -13.27 10.61 11.54
N GLN A 22 -12.32 10.08 10.77
CA GLN A 22 -11.11 10.80 10.33
C GLN A 22 -10.98 10.88 8.81
N GLY A 23 -12.05 10.65 8.06
CA GLY A 23 -12.00 10.75 6.61
C GLY A 23 -13.38 10.79 5.99
N PHE A 24 -13.42 11.20 4.74
CA PHE A 24 -14.65 11.27 3.96
C PHE A 24 -14.37 11.11 2.47
N LEU A 25 -15.37 10.60 1.75
CA LEU A 25 -15.42 10.51 0.30
C LEU A 25 -16.14 11.73 -0.25
N VAL A 26 -15.52 12.38 -1.23
CA VAL A 26 -16.13 13.41 -2.08
C VAL A 26 -16.66 12.71 -3.32
N GLU A 27 -17.94 12.89 -3.64
CA GLU A 27 -18.52 12.42 -4.91
C GLU A 27 -18.25 13.45 -6.02
N CYS A 28 -17.72 12.98 -7.14
CA CYS A 28 -17.35 13.81 -8.29
C CYS A 28 -18.29 13.53 -9.47
N ALA A 29 -18.53 14.54 -10.31
CA ALA A 29 -19.48 14.42 -11.42
C ALA A 29 -18.92 13.61 -12.61
N SER A 30 -17.60 13.56 -12.75
CA SER A 30 -16.88 12.89 -13.83
C SER A 30 -15.47 12.49 -13.38
N LEU A 31 -14.77 11.69 -14.20
CA LEU A 31 -13.36 11.37 -13.96
C LEU A 31 -12.48 12.63 -14.02
N GLU A 32 -12.78 13.57 -14.92
CA GLU A 32 -12.08 14.86 -14.99
C GLU A 32 -12.22 15.64 -13.68
N ASP A 33 -13.42 15.68 -13.09
CA ASP A 33 -13.67 16.31 -11.79
C ASP A 33 -12.92 15.60 -10.66
N VAL A 34 -12.82 14.26 -10.68
CA VAL A 34 -11.95 13.52 -9.74
C VAL A 34 -10.50 13.98 -9.86
N MET A 35 -9.97 14.01 -11.09
CA MET A 35 -8.57 14.40 -11.34
C MET A 35 -8.30 15.82 -10.88
N ALA A 36 -9.22 16.75 -11.13
CA ALA A 36 -9.07 18.15 -10.75
C ALA A 36 -9.11 18.33 -9.22
N VAL A 37 -10.07 17.69 -8.53
CA VAL A 37 -10.15 17.72 -7.06
C VAL A 37 -8.92 17.07 -6.43
N HIS A 38 -8.47 15.94 -6.96
CA HIS A 38 -7.27 15.24 -6.50
C HIS A 38 -6.01 16.09 -6.68
N ALA A 39 -5.81 16.67 -7.86
CA ALA A 39 -4.68 17.55 -8.16
C ALA A 39 -4.66 18.76 -7.23
N HIS A 40 -5.81 19.40 -7.03
CA HIS A 40 -5.95 20.53 -6.12
C HIS A 40 -5.57 20.16 -4.69
N LEU A 41 -6.14 19.09 -4.12
CA LEU A 41 -5.89 18.67 -2.75
C LEU A 41 -4.47 18.11 -2.56
N THR A 42 -3.82 17.66 -3.63
CA THR A 42 -2.41 17.27 -3.62
C THR A 42 -1.50 18.50 -3.56
N ALA A 43 -1.77 19.53 -4.37
CA ALA A 43 -1.00 20.77 -4.41
C ALA A 43 -1.26 21.67 -3.18
N HIS A 44 -2.49 21.68 -2.67
CA HIS A 44 -2.98 22.55 -1.60
C HIS A 44 -3.64 21.72 -0.48
N PRO A 45 -2.86 20.88 0.24
CA PRO A 45 -3.42 19.99 1.23
C PRO A 45 -4.08 20.74 2.39
N GLU A 46 -5.24 20.24 2.81
CA GLU A 46 -5.95 20.77 3.96
C GLU A 46 -5.17 20.58 5.26
N ARG A 47 -5.43 21.44 6.27
CA ARG A 47 -4.72 21.34 7.55
C ARG A 47 -5.00 19.99 8.21
N GLY A 48 -3.94 19.19 8.39
CA GLY A 48 -4.05 17.86 8.97
C GLY A 48 -4.51 16.78 7.98
N GLN A 49 -4.57 17.08 6.68
CA GLN A 49 -4.71 16.07 5.63
C GLN A 49 -3.57 15.07 5.73
N ARG A 50 -3.91 13.78 5.81
CA ARG A 50 -2.97 12.65 5.80
C ARG A 50 -2.82 12.05 4.42
N GLN A 51 -3.91 12.00 3.68
CA GLN A 51 -3.98 11.28 2.41
C GLN A 51 -5.15 11.81 1.60
N VAL A 52 -4.92 11.95 0.31
CA VAL A 52 -5.93 12.12 -0.73
C VAL A 52 -5.82 10.88 -1.63
N MET A 53 -6.92 10.33 -2.10
CA MET A 53 -6.92 9.22 -3.06
C MET A 53 -7.98 9.41 -4.12
N ALA A 54 -7.57 9.39 -5.38
CA ALA A 54 -8.50 9.35 -6.49
C ALA A 54 -9.04 7.93 -6.73
N ALA A 55 -10.27 7.83 -7.23
CA ALA A 55 -10.89 6.60 -7.71
C ALA A 55 -11.77 6.92 -8.93
N ALA A 56 -12.59 5.98 -9.41
CA ALA A 56 -13.35 6.17 -10.66
C ALA A 56 -14.33 7.36 -10.64
N ALA A 57 -14.93 7.67 -9.49
CA ALA A 57 -15.94 8.73 -9.35
C ALA A 57 -15.89 9.45 -7.98
N THR A 58 -14.87 9.17 -7.18
CA THR A 58 -14.75 9.69 -5.82
C THR A 58 -13.31 10.06 -5.48
N VAL A 59 -13.15 11.00 -4.56
CA VAL A 59 -11.88 11.29 -3.90
C VAL A 59 -12.01 11.01 -2.41
N LEU A 60 -11.19 10.10 -1.87
CA LEU A 60 -11.10 9.87 -0.43
C LEU A 60 -10.09 10.83 0.17
N VAL A 61 -10.49 11.59 1.19
CA VAL A 61 -9.58 12.43 1.97
C VAL A 61 -9.58 11.94 3.41
N THR A 62 -8.40 11.69 3.97
CA THR A 62 -8.24 11.29 5.38
C THR A 62 -7.37 12.29 6.13
N PHE A 63 -7.56 12.35 7.45
CA PHE A 63 -7.03 13.40 8.30
C PHE A 63 -6.37 12.86 9.56
N THR A 64 -5.63 13.73 10.24
CA THR A 64 -4.92 13.38 11.47
C THR A 64 -5.82 13.16 12.67
N SER A 65 -6.99 13.78 12.67
CA SER A 65 -7.98 13.77 13.75
C SER A 65 -9.38 14.03 13.18
N GLN A 66 -10.40 13.73 13.98
CA GLN A 66 -11.78 14.00 13.62
C GLN A 66 -12.05 15.50 13.44
N ALA A 67 -11.56 16.34 14.36
CA ALA A 67 -11.71 17.78 14.27
C ALA A 67 -11.10 18.37 12.98
N ALA A 68 -9.96 17.84 12.52
CA ALA A 68 -9.36 18.28 11.26
C ALA A 68 -10.26 17.93 10.06
N ALA A 69 -10.83 16.72 10.04
CA ALA A 69 -11.76 16.31 9.00
C ALA A 69 -13.04 17.17 9.01
N GLU A 70 -13.64 17.41 10.17
CA GLU A 70 -14.85 18.23 10.32
C GLU A 70 -14.63 19.67 9.86
N HIS A 71 -13.46 20.24 10.13
CA HIS A 71 -13.11 21.58 9.66
C HIS A 71 -12.90 21.65 8.16
N ALA A 72 -12.39 20.58 7.53
CA ALA A 72 -12.08 20.53 6.11
C ALA A 72 -13.31 20.22 5.23
N ALA A 73 -14.22 19.35 5.70
CA ALA A 73 -15.38 18.89 4.96
C ALA A 73 -16.17 20.02 4.24
N PRO A 74 -16.59 21.12 4.90
CA PRO A 74 -17.34 22.17 4.21
C PRO A 74 -16.52 22.85 3.10
N ARG A 75 -15.23 23.10 3.31
CA ARG A 75 -14.34 23.70 2.29
C ARG A 75 -14.15 22.79 1.09
N VAL A 76 -13.91 21.51 1.32
CA VAL A 76 -13.72 20.52 0.25
C VAL A 76 -15.03 20.31 -0.52
N SER A 77 -16.19 20.36 0.15
CA SER A 77 -17.48 20.20 -0.53
C SER A 77 -17.76 21.30 -1.56
N THR A 78 -17.32 22.54 -1.30
CA THR A 78 -17.53 23.68 -2.20
C THR A 78 -16.31 24.02 -3.04
N LEU A 79 -15.26 23.20 -3.00
CA LEU A 79 -14.02 23.41 -3.75
C LEU A 79 -14.31 23.47 -5.24
N THR A 80 -13.87 24.49 -5.96
CA THR A 80 -13.93 24.51 -7.44
C THR A 80 -12.51 24.54 -7.96
N PRO A 81 -11.93 23.37 -8.33
CA PRO A 81 -10.59 23.33 -8.90
C PRO A 81 -10.55 24.13 -10.21
N ASP A 82 -9.45 24.83 -10.45
CA ASP A 82 -9.27 25.51 -11.73
C ASP A 82 -9.00 24.46 -12.81
N ALA A 83 -9.57 24.63 -14.00
CA ALA A 83 -9.39 23.70 -15.12
C ALA A 83 -7.92 23.50 -15.54
N GLY A 84 -7.02 24.42 -15.15
CA GLY A 84 -5.59 24.34 -15.39
C GLY A 84 -4.76 23.66 -14.28
N GLU A 85 -5.37 23.25 -13.16
CA GLU A 85 -4.64 22.59 -12.05
C GLU A 85 -4.22 21.15 -12.39
N VAL A 86 -4.82 20.54 -13.40
CA VAL A 86 -4.33 19.28 -13.97
C VAL A 86 -3.12 19.60 -14.87
N THR A 87 -1.95 19.76 -14.25
CA THR A 87 -0.69 19.82 -15.02
C THR A 87 -0.47 18.47 -15.67
N GLY A 88 -0.39 18.41 -17.00
CA GLY A 88 -0.08 17.17 -17.70
C GLY A 88 1.23 16.58 -17.19
N GLY A 89 1.16 15.37 -16.64
CA GLY A 89 2.33 14.67 -16.13
C GLY A 89 3.29 14.28 -17.24
N ARG A 90 4.37 13.58 -16.88
CA ARG A 90 5.36 13.15 -17.87
C ARG A 90 4.75 12.16 -18.86
N ILE A 91 5.30 12.12 -20.07
CA ILE A 91 4.96 11.06 -21.03
C ILE A 91 5.80 9.82 -20.68
N VAL A 92 5.12 8.72 -20.38
CA VAL A 92 5.71 7.42 -20.08
C VAL A 92 5.37 6.44 -21.19
N GLU A 93 6.40 5.92 -21.85
CA GLU A 93 6.24 4.92 -22.91
C GLU A 93 6.37 3.51 -22.31
N ILE A 94 5.36 2.67 -22.56
CA ILE A 94 5.32 1.28 -22.11
C ILE A 94 5.45 0.39 -23.34
N PRO A 95 6.57 -0.31 -23.55
CA PRO A 95 6.72 -1.25 -24.65
C PRO A 95 5.83 -2.47 -24.41
N VAL A 96 5.01 -2.83 -25.40
CA VAL A 96 4.03 -3.93 -25.31
C VAL A 96 4.25 -4.93 -26.43
N VAL A 97 4.44 -6.19 -26.07
CA VAL A 97 4.24 -7.31 -26.99
C VAL A 97 2.77 -7.67 -26.94
N TYR A 98 2.05 -7.50 -28.05
CA TYR A 98 0.61 -7.79 -28.15
C TYR A 98 0.36 -9.27 -28.44
N ASP A 99 0.55 -10.09 -27.42
CA ASP A 99 0.39 -11.55 -27.44
C ASP A 99 -0.61 -12.05 -26.38
N GLY A 100 -1.46 -11.16 -25.86
CA GLY A 100 -2.39 -11.47 -24.79
C GLY A 100 -3.44 -12.48 -25.22
N GLU A 101 -3.78 -13.40 -24.31
CA GLU A 101 -4.73 -14.48 -24.57
C GLU A 101 -6.12 -14.00 -25.00
N ASP A 102 -6.54 -12.80 -24.58
CA ASP A 102 -7.86 -12.24 -24.88
C ASP A 102 -7.84 -11.27 -26.08
N LEU A 103 -6.68 -11.01 -26.69
CA LEU A 103 -6.56 -10.00 -27.76
C LEU A 103 -7.48 -10.30 -28.95
N ALA A 104 -7.53 -11.56 -29.38
CA ALA A 104 -8.44 -12.00 -30.43
C ALA A 104 -9.91 -11.83 -30.00
N GLU A 105 -10.24 -12.12 -28.75
CA GLU A 105 -11.60 -12.00 -28.22
C GLU A 105 -12.05 -10.54 -28.16
N VAL A 106 -11.20 -9.66 -27.65
CA VAL A 106 -11.45 -8.21 -27.67
C VAL A 106 -11.65 -7.71 -29.10
N GLY A 107 -10.85 -8.21 -30.05
CA GLY A 107 -11.03 -7.91 -31.47
C GLY A 107 -12.41 -8.28 -32.01
N ARG A 108 -12.97 -9.43 -31.57
CA ARG A 108 -14.34 -9.84 -31.93
C ARG A 108 -15.40 -8.98 -31.24
N LEU A 109 -15.27 -8.75 -29.93
CA LEU A 109 -16.23 -7.99 -29.13
C LEU A 109 -16.38 -6.54 -29.58
N THR A 110 -15.28 -5.93 -30.03
CA THR A 110 -15.23 -4.54 -30.50
C THR A 110 -15.51 -4.40 -32.00
N GLY A 111 -15.45 -5.49 -32.77
CA GLY A 111 -15.55 -5.48 -34.23
C GLY A 111 -14.31 -4.94 -34.95
N LEU A 112 -13.23 -4.62 -34.23
CA LEU A 112 -12.00 -4.06 -34.79
C LEU A 112 -11.03 -5.11 -35.35
N GLY A 113 -11.21 -6.38 -34.95
CA GLY A 113 -10.20 -7.42 -35.18
C GLY A 113 -8.91 -7.16 -34.38
N VAL A 114 -7.92 -8.06 -34.50
CA VAL A 114 -6.67 -7.98 -33.73
C VAL A 114 -5.89 -6.71 -34.06
N ASP A 115 -5.59 -6.48 -35.35
CA ASP A 115 -4.80 -5.32 -35.78
C ASP A 115 -5.49 -3.98 -35.44
N GLY A 116 -6.82 -3.95 -35.51
CA GLY A 116 -7.60 -2.78 -35.14
C GLY A 116 -7.51 -2.47 -33.65
N VAL A 117 -7.57 -3.48 -32.77
CA VAL A 117 -7.39 -3.31 -31.33
C VAL A 117 -5.97 -2.84 -31.00
N ILE A 118 -4.94 -3.44 -31.59
CA ILE A 118 -3.55 -3.03 -31.38
C ILE A 118 -3.37 -1.56 -31.73
N ARG A 119 -3.81 -1.18 -32.95
CA ARG A 119 -3.72 0.19 -33.43
C ARG A 119 -4.46 1.16 -32.51
N ALA A 120 -5.73 0.87 -32.20
CA ALA A 120 -6.55 1.72 -31.35
C ALA A 120 -5.98 1.87 -29.93
N HIS A 121 -5.42 0.79 -29.34
CA HIS A 121 -4.81 0.85 -28.02
C HIS A 121 -3.50 1.65 -28.01
N SER A 122 -2.65 1.48 -29.04
CA SER A 122 -1.33 2.12 -29.12
C SER A 122 -1.36 3.59 -29.57
N GLU A 123 -2.33 3.99 -30.38
CA GLU A 123 -2.46 5.36 -30.91
C GLU A 123 -3.27 6.28 -29.98
N ALA A 124 -3.97 5.71 -29.00
CA ALA A 124 -4.75 6.49 -28.05
C ALA A 124 -3.88 7.29 -27.08
N ASP A 125 -4.34 8.51 -26.78
CA ASP A 125 -3.79 9.34 -25.72
C ASP A 125 -4.34 8.86 -24.37
N TRP A 126 -3.59 7.98 -23.71
CA TRP A 126 -3.90 7.54 -22.36
C TRP A 126 -3.29 8.48 -21.32
N PHE A 127 -3.93 8.57 -20.17
CA PHE A 127 -3.37 9.17 -18.96
C PHE A 127 -3.64 8.26 -17.75
N ALA A 128 -2.72 8.24 -16.81
CA ALA A 128 -2.86 7.52 -15.56
C ALA A 128 -3.83 8.28 -14.65
N ALA A 129 -5.07 7.82 -14.57
CA ALA A 129 -6.12 8.52 -13.82
C ALA A 129 -5.90 8.36 -12.31
N PHE A 130 -5.90 7.12 -11.81
CA PHE A 130 -5.72 6.87 -10.39
C PHE A 130 -5.03 5.53 -10.15
N GLY A 131 -4.31 5.42 -9.04
CA GLY A 131 -3.71 4.16 -8.61
C GLY A 131 -4.51 3.48 -7.52
N GLY A 132 -4.27 2.19 -7.34
CA GLY A 132 -5.01 1.36 -6.40
C GLY A 132 -4.81 -0.10 -6.71
N PHE A 133 -5.63 -0.99 -6.13
CA PHE A 133 -5.58 -2.45 -6.29
C PHE A 133 -4.30 -3.13 -5.75
N ALA A 134 -3.12 -2.71 -6.20
CA ALA A 134 -1.82 -3.17 -5.72
C ALA A 134 -0.75 -2.07 -5.95
N PRO A 135 0.39 -2.11 -5.25
CA PRO A 135 1.46 -1.14 -5.48
C PRO A 135 1.88 -1.07 -6.96
N GLY A 136 1.82 0.12 -7.54
CA GLY A 136 2.18 0.40 -8.93
C GLY A 136 1.12 0.06 -9.97
N PHE A 137 -0.07 -0.42 -9.57
CA PHE A 137 -1.19 -0.60 -10.50
C PHE A 137 -1.92 0.73 -10.71
N MET A 138 -1.91 1.21 -11.96
CA MET A 138 -2.55 2.46 -12.36
C MET A 138 -3.65 2.20 -13.38
N TYR A 139 -4.83 2.78 -13.12
CA TYR A 139 -5.95 2.78 -14.05
C TYR A 139 -5.72 3.90 -15.06
N CYS A 140 -5.42 3.53 -16.29
CA CYS A 140 -5.22 4.47 -17.38
C CYS A 140 -6.54 4.68 -18.12
N ALA A 141 -6.90 5.93 -18.37
CA ALA A 141 -8.10 6.33 -19.10
C ALA A 141 -7.72 7.14 -20.35
N SER A 142 -8.66 7.29 -21.28
CA SER A 142 -8.51 8.15 -22.45
C SER A 142 -9.85 8.84 -22.71
N GLU A 143 -9.83 10.14 -23.00
CA GLU A 143 -11.06 10.90 -23.28
C GLU A 143 -11.81 10.37 -24.50
N ALA A 144 -11.06 9.95 -25.53
CA ALA A 144 -11.63 9.43 -26.76
C ALA A 144 -12.05 7.96 -26.66
N ALA A 145 -11.77 7.28 -25.54
CA ALA A 145 -12.00 5.86 -25.27
C ALA A 145 -11.88 4.98 -26.54
N PRO A 146 -10.66 4.51 -26.91
CA PRO A 146 -10.41 3.92 -28.23
C PRO A 146 -11.30 2.72 -28.58
N PHE A 147 -11.75 2.00 -27.55
CA PHE A 147 -12.80 0.99 -27.57
C PHE A 147 -13.18 0.64 -26.13
N GLU A 148 -14.32 -0.03 -25.95
CA GLU A 148 -14.70 -0.61 -24.66
C GLU A 148 -14.73 -2.13 -24.73
N ALA A 149 -14.21 -2.78 -23.69
CA ALA A 149 -14.24 -4.23 -23.55
C ALA A 149 -14.79 -4.61 -22.17
N PRO A 150 -15.84 -5.45 -22.07
CA PRO A 150 -16.34 -5.88 -20.77
C PRO A 150 -15.30 -6.74 -20.03
N ARG A 151 -15.36 -6.72 -18.70
CA ARG A 151 -14.63 -7.69 -17.87
C ARG A 151 -15.07 -9.11 -18.22
N ARG A 152 -14.19 -10.08 -17.99
CA ARG A 152 -14.55 -11.49 -18.03
C ARG A 152 -15.64 -11.78 -17.00
N SER A 153 -16.55 -12.70 -17.34
CA SER A 153 -17.62 -13.16 -16.44
C SER A 153 -17.09 -13.90 -15.21
N SER A 154 -15.91 -14.53 -15.34
CA SER A 154 -15.19 -15.16 -14.23
C SER A 154 -13.74 -14.66 -14.22
N PRO A 155 -13.22 -14.16 -13.09
CA PRO A 155 -11.83 -13.71 -12.99
C PRO A 155 -10.86 -14.90 -13.03
N ARG A 156 -9.66 -14.65 -13.58
CA ARG A 156 -8.52 -15.57 -13.46
C ARG A 156 -8.06 -15.62 -12.01
N THR A 157 -7.64 -16.80 -11.58
CA THR A 157 -6.97 -16.99 -10.29
C THR A 157 -5.56 -16.37 -10.29
N ALA A 158 -4.91 -16.31 -11.45
CA ALA A 158 -3.62 -15.66 -11.64
C ALA A 158 -3.55 -14.98 -13.01
N VAL A 159 -3.31 -13.68 -13.00
CA VAL A 159 -2.87 -12.87 -14.14
C VAL A 159 -1.38 -12.62 -13.97
N PRO A 160 -0.53 -12.87 -14.98
CA PRO A 160 0.93 -12.66 -14.86
C PRO A 160 1.32 -11.21 -14.57
N ALA A 161 2.44 -11.02 -13.88
CA ALA A 161 3.09 -9.71 -13.80
C ALA A 161 3.46 -9.21 -15.21
N GLY A 162 3.33 -7.90 -15.44
CA GLY A 162 3.56 -7.27 -16.73
C GLY A 162 2.41 -7.43 -17.73
N ALA A 163 1.33 -8.14 -17.39
CA ALA A 163 0.19 -8.27 -18.29
C ALA A 163 -0.48 -6.90 -18.53
N VAL A 164 -0.62 -6.54 -19.80
CA VAL A 164 -1.31 -5.34 -20.27
C VAL A 164 -2.75 -5.72 -20.55
N ALA A 165 -3.70 -5.01 -19.93
CA ALA A 165 -5.09 -5.44 -19.92
C ALA A 165 -6.07 -4.26 -20.02
N VAL A 166 -7.30 -4.56 -20.44
CA VAL A 166 -8.40 -3.59 -20.57
C VAL A 166 -9.69 -4.08 -19.90
N ALA A 167 -10.46 -3.12 -19.39
CA ALA A 167 -11.82 -3.34 -18.89
C ALA A 167 -12.64 -2.02 -18.86
N GLY A 168 -13.82 -2.03 -19.47
CA GLY A 168 -14.61 -0.83 -19.70
C GLY A 168 -13.79 0.18 -20.52
N ALA A 169 -13.72 1.42 -20.03
CA ALA A 169 -12.93 2.50 -20.62
C ALA A 169 -11.47 2.55 -20.11
N PHE A 170 -11.03 1.57 -19.31
CA PHE A 170 -9.71 1.59 -18.69
C PHE A 170 -8.74 0.59 -19.34
N SER A 171 -7.47 0.98 -19.38
CA SER A 171 -6.32 0.11 -19.61
C SER A 171 -5.41 0.13 -18.36
N ALA A 172 -4.67 -0.94 -18.12
CA ALA A 172 -3.73 -1.02 -17.00
C ALA A 172 -2.67 -2.10 -17.25
N VAL A 173 -1.58 -2.01 -16.49
CA VAL A 173 -0.57 -3.07 -16.44
C VAL A 173 -0.53 -3.67 -15.05
N TYR A 174 -0.63 -4.99 -14.97
CA TYR A 174 -0.52 -5.72 -13.71
C TYR A 174 0.93 -5.67 -13.20
N PRO A 175 1.23 -5.02 -12.06
CA PRO A 175 2.61 -4.89 -11.58
C PRO A 175 3.16 -6.20 -11.02
N ARG A 176 2.27 -7.13 -10.65
CA ARG A 176 2.58 -8.40 -9.98
C ARG A 176 1.53 -9.45 -10.36
N THR A 177 1.88 -10.72 -10.15
CA THR A 177 0.92 -11.81 -10.31
C THR A 177 -0.22 -11.67 -9.30
N SER A 178 -1.46 -11.63 -9.78
CA SER A 178 -2.64 -11.46 -8.92
C SER A 178 -3.92 -11.98 -9.61
N PRO A 179 -4.99 -12.30 -8.87
CA PRO A 179 -6.28 -12.61 -9.49
C PRO A 179 -6.84 -11.40 -10.26
N GLY A 180 -7.46 -11.63 -11.42
CA GLY A 180 -7.93 -10.54 -12.27
C GLY A 180 -8.93 -10.96 -13.35
N GLY A 181 -9.92 -10.11 -13.60
CA GLY A 181 -10.97 -10.35 -14.60
C GLY A 181 -10.90 -9.42 -15.81
N TRP A 182 -9.79 -8.72 -16.01
CA TRP A 182 -9.59 -7.85 -17.17
C TRP A 182 -9.17 -8.67 -18.38
N GLN A 183 -9.45 -8.16 -19.58
CA GLN A 183 -9.08 -8.80 -20.82
C GLN A 183 -7.61 -8.52 -21.12
N LEU A 184 -6.78 -9.55 -21.32
CA LEU A 184 -5.35 -9.41 -21.53
C LEU A 184 -5.05 -9.16 -23.02
N LEU A 185 -4.42 -8.03 -23.33
CA LEU A 185 -4.04 -7.64 -24.69
C LEU A 185 -2.60 -8.02 -25.04
N GLY A 186 -1.73 -8.12 -24.04
CA GLY A 186 -0.30 -8.37 -24.24
C GLY A 186 0.47 -8.35 -22.93
N HIS A 187 1.78 -8.21 -23.03
CA HIS A 187 2.65 -8.04 -21.87
C HIS A 187 3.77 -7.01 -22.11
N THR A 188 4.32 -6.52 -21.00
CA THR A 188 5.52 -5.67 -20.97
C THR A 188 6.53 -6.24 -19.98
N THR A 189 7.82 -5.99 -20.25
CA THR A 189 8.91 -6.25 -19.29
C THR A 189 9.27 -5.01 -18.46
N ALA A 190 8.59 -3.88 -18.68
CA ALA A 190 8.76 -2.71 -17.83
C ALA A 190 8.37 -3.05 -16.39
N ALA A 191 9.23 -2.74 -15.42
CA ALA A 191 8.89 -2.89 -14.01
C ALA A 191 8.01 -1.70 -13.57
N LEU A 192 6.73 -1.97 -13.26
CA LEU A 192 5.74 -0.96 -12.85
C LEU A 192 5.95 -0.51 -11.41
N TRP A 193 6.60 -1.34 -10.61
CA TRP A 193 6.91 -1.10 -9.21
C TRP A 193 8.34 -1.55 -8.89
N ASP A 194 9.15 -0.65 -8.34
CA ASP A 194 10.57 -0.89 -8.04
C ASP A 194 11.04 0.02 -6.90
N LEU A 195 11.29 -0.56 -5.72
CA LEU A 195 11.72 0.18 -4.54
C LEU A 195 13.13 0.79 -4.65
N GLY A 196 13.93 0.37 -5.64
CA GLY A 196 15.25 0.93 -5.90
C GLY A 196 15.21 2.27 -6.66
N ARG A 197 14.05 2.68 -7.19
CA ARG A 197 13.88 3.96 -7.89
C ARG A 197 13.61 5.09 -6.93
N GLU A 198 13.96 6.30 -7.36
CA GLU A 198 13.56 7.54 -6.67
C GLU A 198 12.04 7.62 -6.50
N GLN A 199 11.29 7.24 -7.55
CA GLN A 199 9.85 7.04 -7.50
C GLN A 199 9.52 5.56 -7.74
N PRO A 200 9.02 4.83 -6.72
CA PRO A 200 8.83 3.40 -6.84
C PRO A 200 7.83 2.98 -7.93
N ALA A 201 6.74 3.73 -8.09
CA ALA A 201 5.78 3.50 -9.17
C ALA A 201 6.28 4.14 -10.47
N LEU A 202 6.26 3.36 -11.57
CA LEU A 202 6.60 3.86 -12.90
C LEU A 202 5.63 4.94 -13.38
N LEU A 203 4.35 4.79 -13.03
CA LEU A 203 3.29 5.73 -13.39
C LEU A 203 2.80 6.45 -12.13
N GLN A 204 2.61 7.76 -12.26
CA GLN A 204 1.98 8.62 -11.24
C GLN A 204 0.61 9.10 -11.74
N PRO A 205 -0.37 9.38 -10.85
CA PRO A 205 -1.59 10.07 -11.26
C PRO A 205 -1.27 11.33 -12.06
N GLY A 206 -1.91 11.48 -13.23
CA GLY A 206 -1.69 12.59 -14.17
C GLY A 206 -0.63 12.34 -15.26
N ASP A 207 0.19 11.29 -15.17
CA ASP A 207 1.14 10.94 -16.23
C ASP A 207 0.41 10.59 -17.53
N ARG A 208 0.97 11.00 -18.68
CA ARG A 208 0.51 10.56 -20.00
C ARG A 208 1.15 9.22 -20.32
N VAL A 209 0.36 8.27 -20.80
CA VAL A 209 0.82 6.91 -21.08
C VAL A 209 0.73 6.64 -22.57
N ARG A 210 1.80 6.12 -23.15
CA ARG A 210 1.83 5.64 -24.53
C ARG A 210 2.22 4.17 -24.56
N TYR A 211 1.32 3.31 -25.04
CA TYR A 211 1.62 1.91 -25.25
C TYR A 211 2.27 1.71 -26.61
N VAL A 212 3.55 1.34 -26.62
CA VAL A 212 4.35 1.24 -27.85
C VAL A 212 4.43 -0.23 -28.28
N PRO A 213 3.85 -0.63 -29.43
CA PRO A 213 3.97 -1.99 -29.92
C PRO A 213 5.43 -2.35 -30.20
N VAL A 214 5.91 -3.45 -29.62
CA VAL A 214 7.25 -3.99 -29.85
C VAL A 214 7.17 -5.47 -30.23
N ARG A 215 8.24 -5.97 -30.84
CA ARG A 215 8.38 -7.41 -31.10
C ARG A 215 9.06 -8.08 -29.90
N PRO A 216 8.78 -9.38 -29.65
CA PRO A 216 9.55 -10.15 -28.69
C PRO A 216 11.04 -10.05 -29.01
N THR A 217 11.83 -9.60 -28.04
CA THR A 217 13.28 -9.53 -28.19
C THR A 217 13.88 -10.53 -27.22
N ALA A 218 14.57 -11.55 -27.73
CA ALA A 218 15.26 -12.51 -26.88
C ALA A 218 16.64 -11.96 -26.52
N SER A 219 16.90 -11.71 -25.24
CA SER A 219 18.27 -11.54 -24.75
C SER A 219 18.92 -12.90 -24.59
N VAL A 220 19.89 -13.22 -25.46
CA VAL A 220 20.74 -14.40 -25.30
C VAL A 220 21.81 -14.04 -24.27
N THR A 221 21.65 -14.52 -23.03
CA THR A 221 22.74 -14.53 -22.06
C THR A 221 23.73 -15.59 -22.52
N SER A 222 24.90 -15.20 -23.03
CA SER A 222 25.98 -16.13 -23.32
C SER A 222 26.38 -16.84 -22.02
N GLY A 223 26.20 -18.16 -21.99
CA GLY A 223 26.24 -18.97 -20.77
C GLY A 223 27.55 -18.89 -19.99
N THR A 224 27.50 -18.16 -18.87
CA THR A 224 28.02 -18.54 -17.55
C THR A 224 27.20 -17.86 -16.45
N ASP A 225 25.87 -17.82 -16.59
CA ASP A 225 24.97 -17.55 -15.47
C ASP A 225 23.69 -18.36 -15.68
N ALA A 226 23.31 -19.09 -14.64
CA ALA A 226 22.16 -19.97 -14.64
C ALA A 226 20.88 -19.20 -15.01
N ALA A 227 19.99 -19.89 -15.73
CA ALA A 227 18.68 -19.40 -16.14
C ALA A 227 17.94 -18.74 -14.96
N VAL A 228 17.83 -17.42 -15.00
CA VAL A 228 16.87 -16.66 -14.22
C VAL A 228 15.54 -16.80 -14.92
N ASP A 229 14.75 -17.76 -14.44
CA ASP A 229 13.30 -17.71 -14.57
C ASP A 229 12.86 -16.32 -14.09
N ALA A 230 12.26 -15.51 -14.96
CA ALA A 230 11.91 -14.12 -14.68
C ALA A 230 10.69 -14.06 -13.74
N THR A 231 10.84 -14.63 -12.56
CA THR A 231 10.14 -14.23 -11.36
C THR A 231 10.63 -12.82 -11.04
N PRO A 232 9.76 -11.79 -10.95
CA PRO A 232 10.20 -10.50 -10.43
C PRO A 232 10.83 -10.75 -9.05
N PRO A 233 11.91 -10.04 -8.67
CA PRO A 233 12.64 -10.35 -7.44
C PRO A 233 11.65 -10.43 -6.28
N ALA A 234 11.63 -11.59 -5.62
CA ALA A 234 10.93 -11.77 -4.37
C ALA A 234 11.71 -11.03 -3.28
N ASP A 235 11.79 -9.70 -3.33
CA ASP A 235 12.57 -8.95 -2.35
C ASP A 235 11.99 -7.54 -2.11
N ALA A 236 11.14 -7.47 -1.09
CA ALA A 236 11.13 -6.37 -0.13
C ALA A 236 10.82 -6.84 1.29
N ALA A 237 10.85 -8.15 1.56
CA ALA A 237 11.07 -8.65 2.90
C ALA A 237 12.55 -8.37 3.20
N ALA A 238 12.85 -7.15 3.63
CA ALA A 238 14.16 -6.85 4.18
C ALA A 238 14.37 -7.84 5.33
N GLY A 239 15.23 -8.85 5.09
CA GLY A 239 15.66 -9.77 6.14
C GLY A 239 16.17 -8.95 7.31
N LEU A 240 15.84 -9.39 8.53
CA LEU A 240 16.30 -8.71 9.73
C LEU A 240 17.84 -8.64 9.70
N PRO A 241 18.45 -7.46 9.90
CA PRO A 241 19.90 -7.34 9.87
C PRO A 241 20.54 -8.28 10.91
N SER A 242 21.68 -8.90 10.57
CA SER A 242 22.39 -9.80 11.48
C SER A 242 22.87 -9.06 12.74
N VAL A 243 22.30 -9.41 13.89
CA VAL A 243 22.49 -8.75 15.19
C VAL A 243 23.58 -9.43 16.04
N ALA A 244 24.64 -9.95 15.44
CA ALA A 244 25.70 -10.62 16.21
C ALA A 244 26.35 -9.64 17.23
N GLY A 245 26.13 -9.86 18.52
CA GLY A 245 26.77 -9.12 19.63
C GLY A 245 26.04 -7.88 20.15
N ARG A 246 24.84 -7.53 19.66
CA ARG A 246 24.02 -6.46 20.25
C ARG A 246 22.98 -7.01 21.23
N ARG A 247 22.59 -6.18 22.20
CA ARG A 247 21.43 -6.43 23.06
C ARG A 247 20.18 -6.53 22.18
N GLY A 248 19.27 -7.43 22.50
CA GLY A 248 18.05 -7.64 21.72
C GLY A 248 17.24 -8.85 22.17
N VAL A 249 16.42 -9.38 21.28
CA VAL A 249 15.64 -10.60 21.50
C VAL A 249 15.77 -11.57 20.33
N THR A 250 15.62 -12.87 20.61
CA THR A 250 15.39 -13.89 19.60
C THR A 250 13.98 -14.43 19.73
N VAL A 251 13.28 -14.57 18.61
CA VAL A 251 11.98 -15.23 18.54
C VAL A 251 12.20 -16.72 18.73
N VAL A 252 11.71 -17.28 19.83
CA VAL A 252 11.74 -18.73 20.08
C VAL A 252 10.51 -19.38 19.43
N ASP A 253 9.35 -18.76 19.62
CA ASP A 253 8.09 -19.15 19.01
C ASP A 253 7.35 -17.88 18.57
N PRO A 254 7.00 -17.69 17.28
CA PRO A 254 6.28 -16.52 16.82
C PRO A 254 4.79 -16.50 17.22
N GLY A 255 4.27 -17.58 17.82
CA GLY A 255 2.83 -17.76 18.00
C GLY A 255 2.10 -17.93 16.67
N LEU A 256 0.80 -17.63 16.62
CA LEU A 256 0.00 -17.78 15.40
C LEU A 256 0.46 -16.82 14.29
N LEU A 257 0.73 -15.55 14.65
CA LEU A 257 1.24 -14.53 13.76
C LEU A 257 1.80 -13.38 14.59
N THR A 258 3.09 -13.08 14.42
CA THR A 258 3.73 -11.89 15.00
C THR A 258 4.36 -11.04 13.90
N LEU A 259 4.04 -9.75 13.92
CA LEU A 259 4.49 -8.77 12.94
C LEU A 259 5.26 -7.64 13.64
N VAL A 260 6.26 -7.08 12.95
CA VAL A 260 6.81 -5.77 13.34
C VAL A 260 5.88 -4.69 12.80
N GLN A 261 5.40 -3.82 13.67
CA GLN A 261 4.44 -2.75 13.35
C GLN A 261 4.87 -1.43 13.98
N ASP A 262 5.00 -0.38 13.17
CA ASP A 262 4.92 1.00 13.65
C ASP A 262 3.49 1.53 13.44
N LEU A 263 3.30 2.83 13.23
CA LEU A 263 1.96 3.41 13.00
C LEU A 263 1.50 3.35 11.52
N GLY A 264 2.34 2.82 10.63
CA GLY A 264 2.09 2.63 9.21
C GLY A 264 2.78 3.66 8.30
N ARG A 265 2.51 3.54 7.00
CA ARG A 265 2.96 4.35 5.86
C ARG A 265 1.80 5.11 5.20
N PRO A 266 1.19 6.09 5.88
CA PRO A 266 0.09 6.85 5.29
C PRO A 266 0.57 7.68 4.09
N GLY A 267 -0.35 8.05 3.20
CA GLY A 267 -0.08 9.01 2.12
C GLY A 267 0.41 8.39 0.80
N LEU A 268 0.47 7.06 0.69
CA LEU A 268 0.91 6.36 -0.53
C LEU A 268 -0.20 5.56 -1.21
N GLY A 269 -1.45 5.73 -0.80
CA GLY A 269 -2.56 4.96 -1.37
C GLY A 269 -2.86 5.27 -2.83
N ASP A 270 -2.53 6.47 -3.31
CA ASP A 270 -2.58 6.81 -4.74
C ASP A 270 -1.66 5.94 -5.59
N LEU A 271 -0.68 5.27 -4.97
CA LEU A 271 0.21 4.33 -5.63
C LEU A 271 -0.20 2.88 -5.40
N GLY A 272 -1.36 2.64 -4.78
CA GLY A 272 -1.83 1.31 -4.38
C GLY A 272 -1.12 0.73 -3.14
N VAL A 273 -0.36 1.54 -2.39
CA VAL A 273 0.29 1.12 -1.14
C VAL A 273 -0.67 1.30 0.03
N VAL A 274 -0.98 0.22 0.74
CA VAL A 274 -1.79 0.31 1.97
C VAL A 274 -0.95 0.85 3.12
N ALA A 275 -1.60 1.60 4.02
CA ALA A 275 -0.92 2.23 5.15
C ALA A 275 -0.33 1.21 6.13
N SER A 276 -0.91 0.01 6.26
CA SER A 276 -0.56 -0.97 7.30
C SER A 276 -0.44 -0.32 8.70
N GLY A 277 0.49 -0.79 9.52
CA GLY A 277 0.70 -0.36 10.90
C GLY A 277 -0.08 -1.19 11.90
N ALA A 278 0.18 -0.90 13.17
CA ALA A 278 -0.54 -1.51 14.28
C ALA A 278 -2.05 -1.36 14.10
N ALA A 279 -2.78 -2.48 14.23
CA ALA A 279 -4.23 -2.51 14.09
C ALA A 279 -4.92 -1.67 15.18
N ASP A 280 -4.39 -1.74 16.41
CA ASP A 280 -4.68 -0.85 17.52
C ASP A 280 -3.48 0.06 17.77
N ARG A 281 -3.54 1.23 17.13
CA ARG A 281 -2.49 2.25 17.20
C ARG A 281 -2.33 2.82 18.61
N ASP A 282 -3.36 2.82 19.43
CA ASP A 282 -3.28 3.39 20.78
C ASP A 282 -2.61 2.42 21.75
N ALA A 283 -2.86 1.12 21.60
CA ALA A 283 -2.12 0.08 22.29
C ALA A 283 -0.64 0.05 21.91
N ALA A 284 -0.30 0.16 20.61
CA ALA A 284 1.10 0.26 20.17
C ALA A 284 1.80 1.50 20.77
N ARG A 285 1.13 2.66 20.79
CA ARG A 285 1.65 3.86 21.46
C ARG A 285 1.81 3.65 22.96
N GLN A 286 0.87 2.94 23.61
CA GLN A 286 0.94 2.62 25.04
C GLN A 286 2.14 1.73 25.36
N ALA A 287 2.36 0.65 24.60
CA ALA A 287 3.52 -0.24 24.74
C ALA A 287 4.84 0.55 24.68
N ASN A 288 4.98 1.43 23.68
CA ASN A 288 6.15 2.30 23.56
C ASN A 288 6.33 3.26 24.74
N ARG A 289 5.26 3.93 25.18
CA ARG A 289 5.33 4.87 26.31
C ARG A 289 5.75 4.18 27.61
N LEU A 290 5.27 2.95 27.85
CA LEU A 290 5.59 2.19 29.07
C LEU A 290 7.09 1.89 29.21
N VAL A 291 7.79 1.67 28.09
CA VAL A 291 9.23 1.39 28.07
C VAL A 291 10.11 2.63 27.85
N GLY A 292 9.49 3.81 27.68
CA GLY A 292 10.15 5.09 27.49
C GLY A 292 10.57 5.40 26.04
N ASN A 293 9.99 4.71 25.05
CA ASN A 293 10.21 5.00 23.64
C ASN A 293 9.36 6.19 23.16
N ARG A 294 9.68 6.72 21.97
CA ARG A 294 8.73 7.60 21.26
C ARG A 294 7.48 6.79 20.90
N SER A 295 6.32 7.43 20.91
CA SER A 295 5.04 6.76 20.70
C SER A 295 4.86 6.13 19.31
N ARG A 296 5.71 6.49 18.34
CA ARG A 296 5.66 6.00 16.95
C ARG A 296 6.71 4.94 16.62
N GLU A 297 7.56 4.53 17.57
CA GLU A 297 8.54 3.48 17.32
C GLU A 297 7.86 2.16 16.99
N ALA A 298 8.57 1.27 16.29
CA ALA A 298 8.05 -0.05 15.98
C ALA A 298 7.91 -0.91 17.26
N VAL A 299 6.86 -1.72 17.29
CA VAL A 299 6.55 -2.72 18.33
C VAL A 299 6.30 -4.07 17.67
N LEU A 300 6.26 -5.13 18.47
CA LEU A 300 5.73 -6.41 18.02
C LEU A 300 4.24 -6.44 18.23
N GLU A 301 3.48 -6.78 17.20
CA GLU A 301 2.06 -7.07 17.27
C GLU A 301 1.86 -8.57 17.10
N THR A 302 1.29 -9.24 18.12
CA THR A 302 1.05 -10.68 18.10
C THR A 302 -0.44 -11.01 18.27
N VAL A 303 -0.93 -12.00 17.52
CA VAL A 303 -2.32 -12.45 17.52
C VAL A 303 -2.48 -13.63 18.49
N LEU A 304 -3.44 -13.53 19.41
CA LEU A 304 -3.81 -14.58 20.39
C LEU A 304 -2.67 -15.00 21.37
N GLY A 305 -1.60 -14.23 21.49
CA GLY A 305 -0.48 -14.55 22.39
C GLY A 305 0.41 -15.67 21.84
N GLY A 306 1.05 -16.45 22.72
CA GLY A 306 1.95 -17.55 22.34
C GLY A 306 3.35 -17.11 21.89
N LEU A 307 3.53 -15.84 21.50
CA LEU A 307 4.83 -15.26 21.21
C LEU A 307 5.80 -15.50 22.37
N THR A 308 6.93 -16.12 22.07
CA THR A 308 8.00 -16.42 23.01
C THR A 308 9.31 -15.79 22.54
N LEU A 309 9.92 -14.98 23.42
CA LEU A 309 11.12 -14.18 23.14
C LEU A 309 12.22 -14.50 24.15
N ALA A 310 13.39 -14.91 23.66
CA ALA A 310 14.61 -15.06 24.48
C ALA A 310 15.39 -13.74 24.48
N ALA A 311 15.76 -13.24 25.67
CA ALA A 311 16.51 -11.99 25.82
C ALA A 311 18.02 -12.20 25.68
N HIS A 312 18.67 -11.32 24.91
CA HIS A 312 20.12 -11.17 24.82
C HIS A 312 20.52 -9.83 25.43
N GLY A 313 21.24 -9.87 26.55
CA GLY A 313 21.36 -8.76 27.48
C GLY A 313 20.05 -8.45 28.22
N HIS A 314 20.13 -7.70 29.32
CA HIS A 314 18.93 -7.26 30.04
C HIS A 314 18.05 -6.36 29.16
N GLN A 315 16.77 -6.69 29.10
CA GLN A 315 15.74 -5.98 28.35
C GLN A 315 14.70 -5.37 29.29
N VAL A 316 14.17 -4.21 28.91
CA VAL A 316 12.97 -3.64 29.53
C VAL A 316 11.85 -3.71 28.50
N MET A 317 10.78 -4.42 28.85
CA MET A 317 9.65 -4.69 27.96
C MET A 317 8.34 -4.26 28.61
N ALA A 318 7.29 -4.13 27.80
CA ALA A 318 5.93 -3.95 28.27
C ALA A 318 4.93 -4.62 27.33
N LEU A 319 3.81 -5.09 27.88
CA LEU A 319 2.67 -5.61 27.13
C LEU A 319 1.54 -4.58 27.12
N ALA A 320 0.85 -4.43 25.99
CA ALA A 320 -0.36 -3.59 25.85
C ALA A 320 -1.37 -4.22 24.87
N GLY A 321 -2.52 -3.58 24.69
CA GLY A 321 -3.59 -4.06 23.80
C GLY A 321 -4.56 -4.97 24.52
N ALA A 322 -4.80 -6.16 23.95
CA ALA A 322 -5.64 -7.19 24.53
C ALA A 322 -5.20 -7.55 25.97
N GLU A 323 -6.16 -8.02 26.78
CA GLU A 323 -5.95 -8.35 28.19
C GLU A 323 -5.11 -9.64 28.31
N ALA A 324 -3.78 -9.48 28.29
CA ALA A 324 -2.82 -10.57 28.42
C ALA A 324 -1.60 -10.14 29.26
N GLY A 325 -1.25 -10.99 30.21
CA GLY A 325 0.04 -10.94 30.89
C GLY A 325 1.09 -11.75 30.13
N GLY A 326 2.15 -12.10 30.84
CA GLY A 326 3.11 -13.07 30.35
C GLY A 326 3.79 -13.83 31.48
N THR A 327 4.61 -14.78 31.10
CA THR A 327 5.46 -15.56 32.00
C THR A 327 6.90 -15.41 31.58
N ILE A 328 7.77 -15.04 32.53
CA ILE A 328 9.22 -15.03 32.33
C ILE A 328 9.80 -16.29 32.96
N THR A 329 10.54 -17.07 32.17
CA THR A 329 11.17 -18.32 32.57
C THR A 329 12.69 -18.20 32.49
N ALA A 330 13.38 -18.57 33.56
CA ALA A 330 14.83 -18.64 33.63
C ALA A 330 15.37 -20.00 33.18
N ALA A 331 16.68 -20.10 32.96
CA ALA A 331 17.34 -21.32 32.50
C ALA A 331 17.24 -22.49 33.49
N ASP A 332 17.06 -22.21 34.78
CA ASP A 332 16.84 -23.19 35.85
C ASP A 332 15.36 -23.62 35.98
N GLY A 333 14.48 -23.09 35.12
CA GLY A 333 13.04 -23.35 35.13
C GLY A 333 12.24 -22.47 36.09
N ALA A 334 12.88 -21.58 36.86
CA ALA A 334 12.15 -20.63 37.70
C ALA A 334 11.31 -19.69 36.84
N ALA A 335 10.02 -19.57 37.17
CA ALA A 335 9.06 -18.78 36.41
C ALA A 335 8.40 -17.71 37.27
N ARG A 336 8.14 -16.53 36.68
CA ARG A 336 7.35 -15.46 37.31
C ARG A 336 6.42 -14.80 36.32
N ARG A 337 5.25 -14.36 36.80
CA ARG A 337 4.27 -13.64 35.99
C ARG A 337 4.62 -12.18 35.84
N VAL A 338 4.25 -11.61 34.70
CA VAL A 338 4.30 -10.17 34.44
C VAL A 338 2.91 -9.66 34.07
N PRO A 339 2.51 -8.49 34.59
CA PRO A 339 1.20 -7.92 34.28
C PRO A 339 1.19 -7.22 32.91
N ALA A 340 -0.01 -7.06 32.36
CA ALA A 340 -0.25 -6.15 31.25
C ALA A 340 -0.03 -4.69 31.69
N ARG A 341 0.27 -3.82 30.71
CA ARG A 341 0.29 -2.35 30.85
C ARG A 341 1.21 -1.79 31.94
N SER A 342 2.27 -2.51 32.27
CA SER A 342 3.35 -2.06 33.15
C SER A 342 4.70 -2.49 32.59
N PRO A 343 5.76 -1.69 32.74
CA PRO A 343 7.09 -2.12 32.33
C PRO A 343 7.63 -3.20 33.26
N PHE A 344 8.39 -4.13 32.70
CA PHE A 344 9.10 -5.17 33.44
C PHE A 344 10.45 -5.47 32.80
N VAL A 345 11.36 -6.05 33.60
CA VAL A 345 12.68 -6.47 33.13
C VAL A 345 12.64 -7.94 32.71
N VAL A 346 13.31 -8.28 31.61
CA VAL A 346 13.68 -9.66 31.26
C VAL A 346 15.20 -9.74 31.32
N LEU A 347 15.74 -10.57 32.20
CA LEU A 347 17.19 -10.68 32.37
C LEU A 347 17.82 -11.45 31.20
N ASP A 348 19.14 -11.33 31.08
CA ASP A 348 19.88 -12.01 30.01
C ASP A 348 19.69 -13.52 30.11
N GLY A 349 19.42 -14.17 28.98
CA GLY A 349 19.11 -15.60 28.91
C GLY A 349 17.73 -16.01 29.41
N GLN A 350 16.91 -15.09 29.94
CA GLN A 350 15.51 -15.38 30.27
C GLN A 350 14.62 -15.32 29.03
N THR A 351 13.51 -16.04 29.10
CA THR A 351 12.50 -16.07 28.03
C THR A 351 11.19 -15.48 28.52
N LEU A 352 10.57 -14.60 27.74
CA LEU A 352 9.20 -14.12 27.94
C LEU A 352 8.26 -14.90 27.02
N THR A 353 7.21 -15.50 27.56
CA THR A 353 6.06 -16.01 26.80
C THR A 353 4.84 -15.14 27.07
N VAL A 354 4.19 -14.65 26.01
CA VAL A 354 2.95 -13.88 26.09
C VAL A 354 1.78 -14.84 26.27
N ASP A 355 0.97 -14.61 27.31
CA ASP A 355 -0.19 -15.46 27.59
C ASP A 355 -1.28 -15.26 26.53
N GLU A 356 -2.16 -16.26 26.37
CA GLU A 356 -3.38 -16.10 25.57
C GLU A 356 -4.27 -15.00 26.18
N PRO A 357 -4.75 -14.02 25.39
CA PRO A 357 -5.58 -12.94 25.91
C PRO A 357 -6.96 -13.44 26.35
N VAL A 358 -7.43 -12.99 27.51
CA VAL A 358 -8.79 -13.27 28.01
C VAL A 358 -9.85 -12.34 27.41
N GLY A 359 -9.41 -11.28 26.74
CA GLY A 359 -10.27 -10.32 26.05
C GLY A 359 -9.49 -9.49 25.02
N GLY A 360 -10.05 -9.33 23.83
CA GLY A 360 -9.35 -8.76 22.67
C GLY A 360 -8.51 -9.80 21.91
N LEU A 361 -7.91 -9.39 20.79
CA LEU A 361 -7.22 -10.30 19.86
C LEU A 361 -5.71 -10.08 19.76
N ARG A 362 -5.24 -8.83 19.88
CA ARG A 362 -3.86 -8.43 19.58
C ARG A 362 -3.15 -7.88 20.80
N VAL A 363 -2.00 -8.45 21.12
CA VAL A 363 -1.10 -7.99 22.19
C VAL A 363 0.10 -7.30 21.53
N TYR A 364 0.54 -6.20 22.14
CA TYR A 364 1.68 -5.42 21.66
C TYR A 364 2.83 -5.54 22.65
N VAL A 365 4.01 -5.90 22.16
CA VAL A 365 5.24 -5.94 22.95
C VAL A 365 6.11 -4.74 22.59
N GLY A 366 6.26 -3.83 23.54
CA GLY A 366 7.22 -2.73 23.44
C GLY A 366 8.57 -3.17 23.99
N LEU A 367 9.65 -2.88 23.26
CA LEU A 367 11.03 -3.11 23.69
C LEU A 367 11.71 -1.75 23.89
N ARG A 368 12.31 -1.51 25.06
CA ARG A 368 13.06 -0.27 25.31
C ARG A 368 14.20 -0.13 24.30
N GLY A 369 14.24 1.00 23.60
CA GLY A 369 15.20 1.25 22.52
C GLY A 369 14.58 1.14 21.13
N GLY A 370 13.38 0.56 21.02
CA GLY A 370 12.69 0.34 19.75
C GLY A 370 13.05 -1.00 19.12
N ILE A 371 12.74 -1.16 17.83
CA ILE A 371 13.08 -2.34 17.04
C ILE A 371 13.76 -1.89 15.75
N ASP A 372 15.00 -2.33 15.55
CA ASP A 372 15.84 -1.88 14.45
C ASP A 372 15.66 -2.71 13.15
N VAL A 373 14.56 -2.45 12.43
CA VAL A 373 14.34 -2.94 11.05
C VAL A 373 14.36 -1.82 10.00
N PRO A 374 14.99 -1.99 8.83
CA PRO A 374 15.01 -0.94 7.81
C PRO A 374 13.59 -0.45 7.44
N PRO A 375 13.34 0.88 7.40
CA PRO A 375 12.05 1.39 6.97
C PRO A 375 11.89 1.20 5.46
N VAL A 376 10.72 0.72 5.04
CA VAL A 376 10.30 0.64 3.64
C VAL A 376 9.19 1.67 3.43
N LEU A 377 9.45 2.64 2.55
CA LEU A 377 8.57 3.78 2.29
C LEU A 377 8.22 4.56 3.57
N GLY A 378 9.25 4.84 4.38
CA GLY A 378 9.12 5.62 5.62
C GLY A 378 8.48 4.88 6.80
N SER A 379 8.21 3.57 6.68
CA SER A 379 7.61 2.76 7.76
C SER A 379 8.28 1.41 7.92
N ARG A 380 8.36 0.96 9.17
CA ARG A 380 8.85 -0.35 9.62
C ARG A 380 7.77 -1.43 9.69
N SER A 381 6.55 -1.10 9.28
CA SER A 381 5.39 -1.99 9.39
C SER A 381 5.40 -3.13 8.38
N THR A 382 4.97 -4.31 8.79
CA THR A 382 4.75 -5.42 7.86
C THR A 382 3.46 -5.19 7.08
N ASP A 383 3.48 -5.27 5.76
CA ASP A 383 2.29 -5.34 4.92
C ASP A 383 2.17 -6.74 4.30
N THR A 384 1.24 -7.53 4.83
CA THR A 384 1.03 -8.92 4.42
C THR A 384 0.37 -9.07 3.05
N LEU A 385 -0.29 -8.01 2.54
CA LEU A 385 -0.94 -8.05 1.23
C LEU A 385 0.03 -7.69 0.12
N SER A 386 0.89 -6.70 0.39
CA SER A 386 1.82 -6.21 -0.62
C SER A 386 3.25 -6.75 -0.47
N GLY A 387 3.59 -7.38 0.65
CA GLY A 387 4.95 -7.84 0.94
C GLY A 387 5.92 -6.69 1.21
N LEU A 388 5.42 -5.49 1.56
CA LEU A 388 6.26 -4.34 1.90
C LEU A 388 6.64 -4.36 3.39
N GLY A 389 7.91 -4.09 3.67
CA GLY A 389 8.45 -4.07 5.03
C GLY A 389 8.96 -5.44 5.48
N PRO A 390 9.26 -5.61 6.78
CA PRO A 390 9.76 -6.88 7.28
C PRO A 390 8.73 -8.00 7.07
N ALA A 391 9.21 -9.23 6.87
CA ALA A 391 8.35 -10.41 6.81
C ALA A 391 7.71 -10.70 8.18
N PRO A 392 6.60 -11.46 8.24
CA PRO A 392 6.13 -12.06 9.47
C PRO A 392 7.25 -12.82 10.18
N LEU A 393 7.34 -12.64 11.50
CA LEU A 393 8.44 -13.22 12.28
C LEU A 393 8.34 -14.74 12.35
N THR A 394 9.50 -15.38 12.34
CA THR A 394 9.68 -16.83 12.44
C THR A 394 10.64 -17.20 13.58
N ALA A 395 10.62 -18.45 14.01
CA ALA A 395 11.54 -18.92 15.04
C ALA A 395 13.01 -18.77 14.57
N GLY A 396 13.85 -18.21 15.42
CA GLY A 396 15.25 -17.90 15.15
C GLY A 396 15.52 -16.45 14.74
N ASP A 397 14.49 -15.69 14.38
CA ASP A 397 14.63 -14.27 14.03
C ASP A 397 15.19 -13.46 15.21
N ARG A 398 16.12 -12.55 14.90
CA ARG A 398 16.78 -11.69 15.89
C ARG A 398 16.41 -10.24 15.68
N LEU A 399 16.02 -9.58 16.76
CA LEU A 399 15.62 -8.17 16.79
C LEU A 399 16.50 -7.42 17.77
N ALA A 400 17.00 -6.24 17.40
CA ALA A 400 17.81 -5.36 18.24
C ALA A 400 17.10 -4.02 18.50
#